data_AF-A0A173LJY5-F1
#
_entry.id   AF-A0A173LJY5-F1
#
_cell.length_a   1.000
_cell.length_b   1.000
_cell.length_c   1.000
_cell.angle_alpha   90.00
_cell.angle_beta   90.00
_cell.angle_gamma   90.00
#
_symmetry.space_group_name_H-M   'P 1'
#
loop_
_entity.id
_entity.type
_entity.pdbx_description
1 polymer ?
#
loop_
_entity_poly.entity_id
_entity_poly.type
_entity_poly.pdbx_seq_one_letter_code
_entity_poly.pdbx_strand_id
1 'polypeptide(L)'
;MTEKSVHGASGAAALRDALFAGADYAFDPFTGVPAGEAPRRFRAAELGLEAPRYCPLCGRRMITQVLHTGWRSKCSRHGSAESAEIDAAREAARDPFAEHE
;
A
#
# COMPACT_ATOMS: atom_id res chain seq x y z
N MET A 1 13.16 -3.49 26.04
CA MET A 1 12.29 -2.83 25.05
C MET A 1 13.16 -2.30 23.94
N THR A 2 13.63 -3.18 23.06
CA THR A 2 14.54 -2.84 21.96
C THR A 2 13.71 -2.55 20.74
N GLU A 3 13.59 -1.28 20.39
CA GLU A 3 13.11 -0.82 19.08
C GLU A 3 14.08 -1.37 18.02
N LYS A 4 13.73 -2.53 17.45
CA LYS A 4 14.47 -3.11 16.33
C LYS A 4 14.25 -2.20 15.13
N SER A 5 15.27 -1.39 14.84
CA SER A 5 15.35 -0.54 13.66
C SER A 5 15.10 -1.38 12.40
N VAL A 6 13.95 -1.18 11.74
CA VAL A 6 13.54 -1.91 10.53
C VAL A 6 14.03 -1.21 9.24
N HIS A 7 15.03 -0.32 9.34
CA HIS A 7 15.54 0.45 8.20
C HIS A 7 16.42 -0.35 7.20
N GLY A 8 16.24 -1.67 7.13
CA GLY A 8 17.18 -2.61 6.51
C GLY A 8 16.62 -3.47 5.38
N ALA A 9 15.66 -2.95 4.61
CA ALA A 9 15.30 -3.38 3.26
C ALA A 9 14.63 -2.14 2.62
N SER A 10 14.78 -1.89 1.31
CA SER A 10 14.22 -0.69 0.66
C SER A 10 12.78 -0.46 1.13
N GLY A 11 12.55 0.57 1.96
CA GLY A 11 11.27 0.74 2.66
C GLY A 11 10.08 0.82 1.69
N ALA A 12 10.35 1.21 0.44
CA ALA A 12 9.39 1.24 -0.66
C ALA A 12 8.85 -0.14 -1.02
N ALA A 13 9.70 -1.17 -1.09
CA ALA A 13 9.26 -2.54 -1.37
C ALA A 13 8.36 -3.06 -0.25
N ALA A 14 8.77 -2.88 1.02
CA ALA A 14 7.95 -3.27 2.16
C ALA A 14 6.61 -2.53 2.22
N LEU A 15 6.59 -1.24 1.87
CA LEU A 15 5.36 -0.45 1.79
C LEU A 15 4.41 -1.02 0.73
N ARG A 16 4.93 -1.27 -0.47
CA ARG A 16 4.17 -1.84 -1.58
C ARG A 16 3.62 -3.22 -1.23
N ASP A 17 4.46 -4.10 -0.70
CA ASP A 17 4.07 -5.46 -0.36
C ASP A 17 2.99 -5.46 0.74
N ALA A 18 3.11 -4.59 1.74
CA ALA A 18 2.09 -4.41 2.77
C ALA A 18 0.75 -3.89 2.22
N LEU A 19 0.76 -3.11 1.13
CA LEU A 19 -0.46 -2.60 0.51
C LEU A 19 -1.11 -3.61 -0.45
N PHE A 20 -0.32 -4.40 -1.17
CA PHE A 20 -0.81 -5.16 -2.33
C PHE A 20 -0.76 -6.68 -2.15
N ALA A 21 0.16 -7.21 -1.34
CA ALA A 21 0.31 -8.65 -1.14
C ALA A 21 -0.56 -9.20 0.02
N GLY A 22 -1.40 -8.36 0.63
CA GLY A 22 -2.25 -8.76 1.75
C GLY A 22 -1.47 -9.12 3.02
N ALA A 23 -0.22 -8.67 3.13
CA ALA A 23 0.57 -8.85 4.35
C ALA A 23 -0.06 -8.08 5.52
N ASP A 24 0.17 -8.58 6.74
CA ASP A 24 -0.29 -7.90 7.95
C ASP A 24 0.25 -6.46 7.98
N TYR A 25 -0.65 -5.49 7.97
CA TYR A 25 -0.31 -4.09 8.20
C TYR A 25 -0.35 -3.80 9.70
N ALA A 26 0.52 -2.91 10.18
CA ALA A 26 0.47 -2.43 11.57
C ALA A 26 -0.58 -1.32 11.75
N PHE A 27 -0.92 -0.62 10.67
CA PHE A 27 -1.91 0.46 10.64
C PHE A 27 -2.78 0.36 9.40
N ASP A 28 -4.08 0.64 9.55
CA ASP A 28 -5.05 0.70 8.48
C ASP A 28 -4.65 1.74 7.43
N PRO A 29 -4.48 1.37 6.14
CA PRO A 29 -3.99 2.29 5.10
C PRO A 29 -4.89 3.49 4.80
N PHE A 30 -6.17 3.44 5.19
CA PHE A 30 -7.18 4.44 4.82
C PHE A 30 -7.53 5.38 5.99
N THR A 31 -7.38 4.89 7.21
CA THR A 31 -7.76 5.61 8.44
C THR A 31 -6.57 5.88 9.35
N GLY A 32 -5.48 5.11 9.25
CA GLY A 32 -4.29 5.23 10.09
C GLY A 32 -4.43 4.59 11.47
N VAL A 33 -5.56 3.93 11.76
CA VAL A 33 -5.82 3.24 13.02
C VAL A 33 -4.94 1.99 13.15
N PRO A 34 -4.37 1.67 14.31
CA PRO A 34 -3.59 0.44 14.50
C PRO A 34 -4.35 -0.84 14.14
N ALA A 35 -3.63 -1.85 13.66
CA ALA A 35 -4.22 -3.15 13.35
C ALA A 35 -4.75 -3.86 14.61
N GLY A 36 -5.81 -4.65 14.42
CA GLY A 36 -6.58 -5.26 15.51
C GLY A 36 -7.79 -4.43 15.93
N GLU A 37 -7.84 -3.15 15.54
CA GLU A 37 -9.06 -2.35 15.56
C GLU A 37 -9.74 -2.45 14.19
N ALA A 38 -11.08 -2.49 14.17
CA ALA A 38 -11.87 -2.54 12.94
C ALA A 38 -12.43 -1.14 12.62
N PRO A 39 -11.64 -0.24 12.01
CA PRO A 39 -12.13 1.10 11.71
C PRO A 39 -13.21 1.02 10.63
N ARG A 40 -14.18 1.92 10.71
CA ARG A 40 -15.16 2.09 9.63
C ARG A 40 -14.45 2.64 8.40
N ARG A 41 -14.32 1.82 7.36
CA ARG A 41 -13.83 2.26 6.05
C ARG A 41 -14.97 2.84 5.22
N PHE A 42 -14.63 3.75 4.30
CA PHE A 42 -15.55 4.10 3.22
C PHE A 42 -15.64 2.93 2.25
N ARG A 43 -16.82 2.69 1.67
CA ARG A 43 -17.03 1.57 0.74
C ARG A 43 -16.08 1.58 -0.47
N ALA A 44 -15.70 2.77 -0.95
CA ALA A 44 -14.70 2.89 -2.02
C ALA A 44 -13.34 2.28 -1.63
N ALA A 45 -12.92 2.42 -0.37
CA ALA A 45 -11.68 1.83 0.12
C ALA A 45 -11.77 0.30 0.23
N GLU A 46 -12.92 -0.23 0.67
CA GLU A 46 -13.17 -1.68 0.71
C GLU A 46 -13.13 -2.31 -0.68
N LEU A 47 -13.56 -1.57 -1.70
CA LEU A 47 -13.52 -1.97 -3.11
C LEU A 47 -12.14 -1.72 -3.76
N GLY A 48 -11.16 -1.18 -3.04
CA GLY A 48 -9.84 -0.87 -3.57
C GLY A 48 -9.80 0.30 -4.57
N LEU A 49 -10.83 1.16 -4.56
CA LEU A 49 -10.96 2.32 -5.45
C LEU A 49 -10.38 3.62 -4.85
N GLU A 50 -10.14 3.62 -3.54
CA GLU A 50 -9.55 4.77 -2.84
C GLU A 50 -8.03 4.61 -2.76
N ALA A 51 -7.30 5.71 -2.90
CA ALA A 51 -5.86 5.70 -2.69
C ALA A 51 -5.52 5.65 -1.19
N PRO A 52 -4.53 4.86 -0.76
CA PRO A 52 -4.13 4.78 0.64
C PRO A 52 -3.58 6.13 1.11
N ARG A 53 -4.08 6.59 2.27
CA ARG A 53 -3.76 7.89 2.87
C ARG A 53 -2.70 7.79 3.96
N TYR A 54 -2.53 6.59 4.54
CA TYR A 54 -1.63 6.33 5.66
C TYR A 54 -0.70 5.15 5.36
N CYS A 55 0.53 5.25 5.84
CA CYS A 55 1.52 4.20 5.66
C CYS A 55 1.20 3.00 6.57
N PRO A 56 0.93 1.79 6.03
CA PRO A 56 0.61 0.60 6.82
C PRO A 56 1.70 0.17 7.79
N LEU A 57 2.95 0.60 7.57
CA LEU A 57 4.11 0.21 8.38
C LEU A 57 4.35 1.14 9.58
N CYS A 58 3.98 2.42 9.50
CA CYS A 58 4.26 3.38 10.58
C CYS A 58 3.14 4.38 10.91
N GLY A 59 1.97 4.26 10.27
CA GLY A 59 0.80 5.11 10.56
C GLY A 59 0.93 6.56 10.10
N ARG A 60 2.05 6.98 9.52
CA ARG A 60 2.21 8.36 9.01
C ARG A 60 1.30 8.61 7.82
N ARG A 61 0.67 9.78 7.79
CA ARG A 61 -0.04 10.27 6.62
C ARG A 61 0.92 10.42 5.44
N MET A 62 0.53 9.87 4.30
CA MET A 62 1.29 9.91 3.06
C MET A 62 0.87 11.12 2.22
N ILE A 63 1.75 11.52 1.31
CA ILE A 63 1.39 12.44 0.22
C ILE A 63 0.82 11.57 -0.90
N THR A 64 -0.46 11.79 -1.22
CA THR A 64 -1.17 11.03 -2.25
C THR A 64 -1.45 11.93 -3.43
N GLN A 65 -1.04 11.50 -4.61
CA GLN A 65 -1.37 12.12 -5.89
C GLN A 65 -2.31 11.19 -6.66
N VAL A 66 -3.48 11.71 -7.01
CA VAL A 66 -4.41 11.04 -7.94
C VAL A 66 -4.01 11.43 -9.36
N LEU A 67 -3.86 10.42 -10.21
CA LEU A 67 -3.52 10.50 -11.63
C LEU A 67 -4.71 10.00 -12.46
N HIS A 68 -4.75 10.32 -13.75
CA HIS A 68 -5.82 9.82 -14.63
C HIS A 68 -5.75 8.29 -14.81
N THR A 69 -4.55 7.70 -14.70
CA THR A 69 -4.30 6.25 -14.77
C THR A 69 -4.30 5.56 -13.41
N GLY A 70 -4.55 6.28 -12.32
CA GLY A 70 -4.52 5.68 -10.99
C GLY A 70 -4.01 6.61 -9.89
N TRP A 71 -3.13 6.14 -9.03
CA TRP A 71 -2.60 6.96 -7.94
C TRP A 71 -1.16 6.57 -7.55
N ARG A 72 -0.49 7.54 -6.92
CA ARG A 72 0.82 7.38 -6.28
C ARG A 72 0.74 7.90 -4.84
N SER A 73 1.15 7.09 -3.88
CA SER A 73 1.22 7.47 -2.47
C SER A 73 2.64 7.37 -1.95
N LYS A 74 3.16 8.42 -1.31
CA LYS A 74 4.53 8.49 -0.78
C LYS A 74 4.56 8.71 0.73
N CYS A 75 5.15 7.76 1.45
CA CYS A 75 5.59 7.90 2.82
C CYS A 75 6.99 8.54 2.87
N SER A 76 7.21 9.49 3.78
CA SER A 76 8.52 10.11 3.96
C SER A 76 9.61 9.17 4.46
N ARG A 77 9.23 8.04 5.10
CA ARG A 77 10.17 7.04 5.65
C ARG A 77 10.28 5.79 4.79
N HIS A 78 9.15 5.32 4.26
CA HIS A 78 9.06 4.03 3.59
C HIS A 78 8.82 4.15 2.08
N GLY A 79 9.13 5.29 1.47
CA GLY A 79 9.07 5.42 0.00
C GLY A 79 7.66 5.48 -0.55
N SER A 80 7.45 5.00 -1.78
CA SER A 80 6.17 5.13 -2.51
C SER A 80 5.59 3.81 -2.97
N ALA A 81 4.28 3.80 -3.16
CA ALA A 81 3.51 2.74 -3.81
C ALA A 81 2.58 3.36 -4.86
N GLU A 82 2.30 2.61 -5.92
CA GLU A 82 1.50 3.06 -7.06
C GLU A 82 0.43 2.04 -7.44
N SER A 83 -0.73 2.51 -7.90
CA SER A 83 -1.79 1.60 -8.37
C SER A 83 -1.42 0.84 -9.64
N ALA A 84 -0.53 1.40 -10.47
CA ALA A 84 -0.06 0.74 -11.69
C ALA A 84 0.59 -0.62 -11.39
N GLU A 85 1.18 -0.78 -10.19
CA GLU A 85 1.74 -2.06 -9.74
C GLU A 85 0.65 -3.08 -9.40
N ILE A 86 -0.51 -2.63 -8.89
CA ILE A 86 -1.70 -3.49 -8.69
C ILE A 86 -2.25 -3.92 -10.06
N ASP A 87 -2.39 -2.99 -10.99
CA ASP A 87 -2.97 -3.26 -12.30
C ASP A 87 -2.08 -4.22 -13.11
N ALA A 88 -0.76 -4.03 -13.06
CA ALA A 88 0.19 -4.98 -13.63
C ALA A 88 0.08 -6.38 -13.00
N ALA A 89 -0.05 -6.48 -11.68
CA ALA A 89 -0.22 -7.77 -11.00
C ALA A 89 -1.55 -8.45 -11.37
N ARG A 90 -2.63 -7.67 -11.54
CA ARG A 90 -3.93 -8.18 -12.00
C ARG A 90 -3.88 -8.70 -13.43
N GLU A 91 -3.22 -7.97 -14.33
CA GLU A 91 -3.06 -8.39 -15.73
C GLU A 91 -2.23 -9.67 -15.83
N ALA A 92 -1.10 -9.75 -15.10
CA ALA A 92 -0.28 -10.97 -15.04
C ALA A 92 -1.05 -12.19 -14.47
N ALA A 93 -1.96 -11.97 -13.51
CA ALA A 93 -2.82 -13.04 -13.00
C ALA A 93 -3.93 -13.46 -13.99
N ARG A 94 -4.31 -12.57 -14.91
CA ARG A 94 -5.36 -12.80 -15.92
C ARG A 94 -4.88 -13.66 -17.07
N ASP A 95 -3.64 -13.46 -17.51
CA ASP A 95 -2.96 -14.28 -18.52
C ASP A 95 -1.60 -14.75 -18.00
N PRO A 96 -1.54 -15.89 -17.30
CA PRO A 96 -0.29 -16.39 -16.72
C PRO A 96 0.74 -16.86 -17.76
N PHE A 97 0.40 -16.83 -19.06
CA PHE A 97 1.30 -17.21 -20.17
C PHE A 97 1.58 -16.07 -21.14
N ALA A 98 1.09 -14.84 -20.89
CA ALA A 98 1.44 -13.68 -21.70
C ALA A 98 2.94 -13.39 -21.55
N GLU A 99 3.71 -13.66 -22.60
CA GLU A 99 5.14 -13.37 -22.63
C GLU A 99 5.33 -11.84 -22.64
N HIS A 100 6.15 -11.31 -21.72
CA HIS A 100 6.53 -9.90 -21.71
C HIS A 100 7.57 -9.67 -22.82
N GLU A 101 7.12 -9.22 -24.00
CA GLU A 101 8.00 -8.73 -25.09
C GLU A 101 8.79 -7.48 -24.70
#